data_AF-A0A7D9K1W8-F1
#
_entry.id   AF-A0A7D9K1W8-F1
#
_cell.length_a   1.000
_cell.length_b   1.000
_cell.length_c   1.000
_cell.angle_alpha   90.00
_cell.angle_beta   90.00
_cell.angle_gamma   90.00
#
_symmetry.space_group_name_H-M   'P 1'
#
loop_
_entity.id
_entity.type
_entity.pdbx_description
1 polymer ?
#
loop_
_entity_poly.entity_id
_entity_poly.type
_entity_poly.pdbx_seq_one_letter_code
_entity_poly.pdbx_strand_id
1 'polypeptide(L)'
;YLVIVRTDSGSNIERYNVETEVVDAIKAGGDFPQDVSVDADNGVVYWVNVIGGSTFKVKSTSYAGVTIDLNITYTERIEIAQDEVYLYVLVVSNETIYKYRKNTWEQMGSIVVPSGTSGVEVAF
;
A
#
# COMPACT_ATOMS: atom_id res chain seq x y z
N TYR A 1 -8.65 -4.05 14.98
CA TYR A 1 -9.12 -3.02 14.03
C TYR A 1 -9.03 -3.58 12.62
N LEU A 2 -10.02 -3.29 11.78
CA LEU A 2 -10.01 -3.57 10.35
C LEU A 2 -9.70 -2.26 9.61
N VAL A 3 -8.75 -2.26 8.67
CA VAL A 3 -8.51 -1.10 7.80
C VAL A 3 -9.16 -1.38 6.45
N ILE A 4 -9.93 -0.41 5.97
CA ILE A 4 -10.68 -0.52 4.71
C ILE A 4 -10.31 0.67 3.82
N VAL A 5 -10.03 0.38 2.56
CA VAL A 5 -9.95 1.39 1.51
C VAL A 5 -11.35 1.60 0.94
N ARG A 6 -11.83 2.84 0.92
CA ARG A 6 -13.07 3.20 0.23
C ARG A 6 -12.75 4.21 -0.85
N THR A 7 -13.01 3.84 -2.11
CA THR A 7 -12.68 4.69 -3.27
C THR A 7 -13.82 5.61 -3.68
N ASP A 8 -14.98 5.49 -3.04
CA ASP A 8 -16.26 6.12 -3.39
C ASP A 8 -16.81 7.06 -2.31
N SER A 9 -16.11 7.21 -1.19
CA SER A 9 -16.54 8.01 -0.04
C SER A 9 -15.70 9.28 0.10
N GLY A 10 -16.19 10.28 0.86
CA GLY A 10 -15.41 11.48 1.19
C GLY A 10 -14.10 11.20 1.95
N SER A 11 -13.93 9.96 2.44
CA SER A 11 -12.71 9.44 3.06
C SER A 11 -12.18 8.24 2.27
N ASN A 12 -10.87 8.23 2.05
CA ASN A 12 -10.20 7.27 1.17
C ASN A 12 -9.73 6.01 1.91
N ILE A 13 -9.36 6.17 3.19
CA ILE A 13 -8.85 5.10 4.05
C ILE A 13 -9.49 5.27 5.43
N GLU A 14 -10.14 4.22 5.89
CA GLU A 14 -10.89 4.17 7.14
C GLU A 14 -10.42 3.01 8.02
N ARG A 15 -10.53 3.18 9.33
CA ARG A 15 -10.24 2.16 10.33
C ARG A 15 -11.50 1.88 11.14
N TYR A 16 -11.95 0.64 11.07
CA TYR A 16 -13.08 0.15 11.82
C TYR A 16 -12.59 -0.55 13.09
N ASN A 17 -13.05 -0.06 14.25
CA ASN A 17 -12.90 -0.77 15.51
C ASN A 17 -13.96 -1.85 15.59
N VAL A 18 -13.53 -3.12 15.56
CA VAL A 18 -14.43 -4.28 15.60
C VAL A 18 -15.13 -4.46 16.94
N GLU A 19 -14.59 -3.90 18.02
CA GLU A 19 -15.17 -4.01 19.37
C GLU A 19 -16.18 -2.91 19.64
N THR A 20 -15.88 -1.67 19.24
CA THR A 20 -16.74 -0.52 19.51
C THR A 20 -17.64 -0.13 18.34
N GLU A 21 -17.46 -0.79 17.19
CA GLU A 21 -18.14 -0.51 15.92
C GLU A 21 -17.92 0.92 15.38
N VAL A 22 -16.89 1.62 15.86
CA VAL A 22 -16.56 2.99 15.46
C VAL A 22 -15.71 2.98 14.19
N VAL A 23 -16.02 3.86 13.25
CA VAL A 23 -15.23 4.10 12.03
C VAL A 23 -14.49 5.43 12.17
N ASP A 24 -13.16 5.37 12.10
CA ASP A 24 -12.29 6.54 12.06
C ASP A 24 -11.73 6.72 10.65
N ALA A 25 -11.93 7.90 10.06
CA ALA A 25 -11.24 8.26 8.83
C ALA A 25 -9.77 8.52 9.14
N ILE A 26 -8.86 7.69 8.60
CA ILE A 26 -7.42 7.92 8.71
C ILE A 26 -6.97 8.90 7.62
N LYS A 27 -7.59 8.84 6.42
CA LYS A 27 -7.29 9.77 5.33
C LYS A 27 -8.57 10.27 4.64
N ALA A 28 -8.69 11.58 4.53
CA ALA A 28 -9.74 12.26 3.77
C ALA A 28 -9.28 12.62 2.35
N GLY A 29 -10.11 12.27 1.35
CA GLY A 29 -10.13 12.74 -0.05
C GLY A 29 -8.82 12.94 -0.85
N GLY A 30 -9.01 13.39 -2.10
CA GLY A 30 -7.98 13.95 -2.98
C GLY A 30 -7.01 12.98 -3.65
N ASP A 31 -7.10 11.69 -3.31
CA ASP A 31 -6.26 10.61 -3.85
C ASP A 31 -7.14 9.43 -4.27
N PHE A 32 -6.57 8.45 -4.97
CA PHE A 32 -7.27 7.24 -5.43
C PHE A 32 -6.50 6.00 -4.96
N PRO A 33 -6.66 5.58 -3.69
CA PRO A 33 -6.03 4.36 -3.20
C PRO A 33 -6.55 3.14 -3.96
N GLN A 34 -5.69 2.17 -4.26
CA GLN A 34 -6.07 0.91 -4.94
C GLN A 34 -5.67 -0.33 -4.16
N ASP A 35 -4.66 -0.23 -3.31
CA ASP A 35 -4.17 -1.33 -2.49
C ASP A 35 -3.61 -0.81 -1.16
N VAL A 36 -3.61 -1.64 -0.13
CA VAL A 36 -3.16 -1.33 1.23
C VAL A 36 -2.42 -2.47 1.89
N SER A 37 -1.44 -2.11 2.70
CA SER A 37 -0.79 -3.01 3.65
C SER A 37 -0.69 -2.35 5.02
N VAL A 38 -1.16 -3.03 6.07
CA VAL A 38 -1.28 -2.47 7.42
C VAL A 38 -0.08 -2.84 8.25
N ASP A 39 0.61 -1.85 8.81
CA ASP A 39 1.66 -2.00 9.80
C ASP A 39 1.11 -1.57 11.17
N ALA A 40 0.50 -2.52 11.87
CA ALA A 40 -0.16 -2.27 13.14
C ALA A 40 0.82 -1.93 14.26
N ASP A 41 2.02 -2.52 14.22
CA ASP A 41 3.06 -2.32 15.23
C ASP A 41 3.60 -0.88 15.20
N ASN A 42 3.74 -0.32 14.00
CA ASN A 42 4.17 1.08 13.82
C ASN A 42 3.02 2.08 13.69
N GLY A 43 1.76 1.60 13.66
CA GLY A 43 0.58 2.44 13.54
C GLY A 43 0.47 3.18 12.20
N VAL A 44 0.83 2.50 11.11
CA VAL A 44 0.90 3.06 9.76
C VAL A 44 0.17 2.14 8.76
N VAL A 45 -0.42 2.74 7.73
CA VAL A 45 -0.96 2.03 6.56
C VAL A 45 -0.12 2.45 5.35
N TYR A 46 0.49 1.48 4.66
CA TYR A 46 1.06 1.68 3.34
C TYR A 46 -0.03 1.51 2.30
N TRP A 47 -0.01 2.31 1.25
CA TRP A 47 -1.05 2.25 0.23
C TRP A 47 -0.59 2.76 -1.13
N VAL A 48 -1.23 2.24 -2.17
CA VAL A 48 -0.95 2.59 -3.57
C VAL A 48 -1.94 3.63 -4.05
N ASN A 49 -1.45 4.81 -4.41
CA ASN A 49 -2.22 5.89 -5.00
C ASN A 49 -2.15 5.88 -6.52
N VAL A 50 -3.29 5.95 -7.20
CA VAL A 50 -3.35 6.15 -8.65
C VAL A 50 -3.51 7.63 -9.00
N ILE A 51 -2.62 8.13 -9.84
CA ILE A 51 -2.60 9.50 -10.35
C ILE A 51 -2.82 9.46 -11.85
N GLY A 52 -3.85 10.17 -12.33
CA GLY A 52 -4.13 10.29 -13.77
C GLY A 52 -4.46 8.97 -14.47
N GLY A 53 -4.78 7.91 -13.72
CA GLY A 53 -5.11 6.58 -14.25
C GLY A 53 -3.93 5.72 -14.70
N SER A 54 -2.69 6.21 -14.64
CA SER A 54 -1.52 5.50 -15.19
C SER A 54 -0.27 5.54 -14.32
N THR A 55 -0.23 6.39 -13.29
CA THR A 55 0.94 6.50 -12.39
C THR A 55 0.56 5.99 -11.02
N PHE A 56 1.32 5.03 -10.51
CA PHE A 56 1.10 4.39 -9.22
C PHE A 56 2.18 4.85 -8.26
N LYS A 57 1.78 5.49 -7.16
CA LYS A 57 2.70 5.96 -6.11
C LYS A 57 2.45 5.23 -4.82
N VAL A 58 3.51 4.83 -4.14
CA VAL A 58 3.37 4.32 -2.77
C VAL A 58 3.41 5.48 -1.78
N LYS A 59 2.38 5.54 -0.95
CA LYS A 59 2.31 6.47 0.18
C LYS A 59 2.17 5.69 1.47
N SER A 60 2.37 6.38 2.59
CA SER A 60 1.94 5.87 3.89
C SER A 60 1.11 6.91 4.62
N THR A 61 0.20 6.44 5.47
CA THR A 61 -0.56 7.29 6.37
C THR A 61 -0.53 6.72 7.79
N SER A 62 -0.11 7.52 8.77
CA SER A 62 -0.17 7.13 10.18
C SER A 62 -1.60 7.08 10.68
N TYR A 63 -1.88 6.35 11.77
CA TYR A 63 -3.21 6.36 12.40
C TYR A 63 -3.64 7.75 12.91
N ALA A 64 -2.70 8.69 13.07
CA ALA A 64 -2.98 10.09 13.36
C ALA A 64 -3.33 10.94 12.11
N GLY A 65 -3.39 10.31 10.93
CA GLY A 65 -3.77 10.92 9.65
C GLY A 65 -2.66 11.64 8.89
N VAL A 66 -1.40 11.52 9.35
CA VAL A 66 -0.27 12.13 8.64
C VAL A 66 0.11 11.28 7.46
N THR A 67 0.04 11.85 6.25
CA THR A 67 0.38 11.16 4.99
C THR A 67 1.73 11.61 4.45
N ILE A 68 2.55 10.66 4.00
CA ILE A 68 3.83 10.91 3.34
C ILE A 68 3.93 10.16 1.99
N ASP A 69 4.58 10.78 1.01
CA ASP A 69 4.98 10.14 -0.25
C ASP A 69 6.31 9.40 0.00
N LEU A 70 6.38 8.11 -0.34
CA LEU A 70 7.60 7.30 -0.11
C LEU A 70 8.61 7.43 -1.25
N ASN A 71 8.32 8.24 -2.28
CA ASN A 71 9.11 8.39 -3.50
C ASN A 71 9.32 7.07 -4.27
N ILE A 72 8.40 6.12 -4.12
CA ILE A 72 8.34 4.87 -4.89
C ILE A 72 7.23 5.04 -5.92
N THR A 73 7.58 5.02 -7.20
CA THR A 73 6.65 5.32 -8.31
C THR A 73 6.82 4.33 -9.45
N TYR A 74 5.70 3.89 -10.01
CA TYR A 74 5.63 3.00 -11.17
C TYR A 74 4.61 3.52 -12.20
N THR A 75 4.81 3.15 -13.47
CA THR A 75 3.88 3.42 -14.58
C THR A 75 2.98 2.22 -14.90
N GLU A 76 3.10 1.16 -14.11
CA GLU A 76 2.38 -0.09 -14.25
C GLU A 76 1.64 -0.37 -12.94
N ARG A 77 0.56 -1.15 -13.00
CA ARG A 77 -0.20 -1.50 -11.80
C ARG A 77 0.71 -2.24 -10.82
N ILE A 78 0.64 -1.82 -9.57
CA ILE A 78 1.38 -2.43 -8.47
C ILE A 78 0.45 -2.89 -7.35
N GLU A 79 0.91 -3.91 -6.64
CA GLU A 79 0.33 -4.41 -5.39
C GLU A 79 1.44 -4.44 -4.32
N ILE A 80 1.07 -4.30 -3.05
CA ILE A 80 2.00 -4.12 -1.94
C ILE A 80 1.71 -5.05 -0.76
N ALA A 81 2.78 -5.54 -0.15
CA ALA A 81 2.73 -6.20 1.16
C ALA A 81 3.93 -5.77 1.99
N GLN A 82 3.92 -6.05 3.28
CA GLN A 82 4.97 -5.62 4.20
C GLN A 82 5.32 -6.72 5.19
N ASP A 83 6.57 -6.75 5.62
CA ASP A 83 7.01 -7.41 6.85
C ASP A 83 7.65 -6.38 7.80
N GLU A 84 8.10 -6.81 8.97
CA GLU A 84 8.73 -5.94 9.98
C GLU A 84 9.80 -4.98 9.41
N VAL A 85 10.56 -5.40 8.40
CA VAL A 85 11.75 -4.69 7.88
C VAL A 85 11.52 -4.10 6.48
N TYR A 86 10.66 -4.71 5.68
CA TYR A 86 10.58 -4.47 4.25
C TYR A 86 9.16 -4.18 3.76
N LEU A 87 9.09 -3.37 2.70
CA LEU A 87 7.93 -3.24 1.84
C LEU A 87 8.22 -3.98 0.53
N TYR A 88 7.30 -4.83 0.12
CA TYR A 88 7.32 -5.57 -1.13
C TYR A 88 6.36 -4.91 -2.12
N VAL A 89 6.82 -4.70 -3.34
CA VAL A 89 6.03 -4.13 -4.43
C VAL A 89 6.03 -5.09 -5.61
N LEU A 90 4.88 -5.71 -5.87
CA LEU A 90 4.66 -6.52 -7.05
C LEU A 90 4.27 -5.63 -8.22
N VAL A 91 5.05 -5.64 -9.30
CA VAL A 91 4.64 -5.08 -10.59
C VAL A 91 3.89 -6.16 -11.37
N VAL A 92 2.58 -5.96 -11.54
CA VAL A 92 1.66 -7.01 -11.99
C VAL A 92 1.91 -7.44 -13.44
N SER A 93 2.32 -6.53 -14.31
CA SER A 93 2.51 -6.79 -15.74
C SER A 93 3.71 -7.68 -16.07
N ASN A 94 4.75 -7.64 -15.23
CA ASN A 94 6.02 -8.36 -15.46
C ASN A 94 6.35 -9.32 -14.30
N GLU A 95 5.40 -9.50 -13.38
CA GLU A 95 5.50 -10.39 -12.21
C GLU A 95 6.82 -10.23 -11.44
N THR A 96 7.32 -9.00 -11.32
CA THR A 96 8.54 -8.70 -10.57
C THR A 96 8.19 -8.13 -9.21
N ILE A 97 8.76 -8.72 -8.16
CA ILE A 97 8.61 -8.22 -6.78
C ILE A 97 9.87 -7.44 -6.43
N TYR A 98 9.72 -6.14 -6.18
CA TYR A 98 10.78 -5.28 -5.66
C TYR A 98 10.72 -5.24 -4.14
N LYS A 99 11.90 -5.22 -3.51
CA LYS A 99 12.04 -5.20 -2.05
C LYS A 99 12.63 -3.86 -1.61
N TYR A 100 11.92 -3.12 -0.77
CA TYR A 100 12.33 -1.82 -0.24
C TYR A 100 12.52 -1.87 1.28
N ARG A 101 13.58 -1.25 1.78
CA ARG A 101 13.84 -1.18 3.24
C ARG A 101 13.04 -0.05 3.88
N LYS A 102 12.25 -0.31 4.93
CA LYS A 102 11.30 0.68 5.48
C LYS A 102 11.90 1.97 6.06
N ASN A 103 13.13 1.93 6.54
CA ASN A 103 13.75 3.11 7.16
C ASN A 103 14.47 4.04 6.16
N THR A 104 14.85 3.53 4.99
CA THR A 104 15.54 4.31 3.95
C THR A 104 14.78 4.42 2.65
N TRP A 105 13.78 3.55 2.43
CA TRP A 105 13.07 3.33 1.17
C TRP A 105 14.00 2.99 0.00
N GLU A 106 15.20 2.50 0.30
CA GLU A 106 16.14 2.02 -0.71
C GLU A 106 15.67 0.66 -1.22
N GLN A 107 15.76 0.48 -2.55
CA GLN A 107 15.51 -0.80 -3.19
C GLN A 107 16.68 -1.74 -2.90
N MET A 108 16.40 -2.83 -2.20
CA MET A 108 17.39 -3.82 -1.75
C MET A 108 17.59 -4.97 -2.74
N GLY A 109 16.65 -5.15 -3.66
CA GLY A 109 16.70 -6.20 -4.67
C GLY A 109 15.36 -6.42 -5.36
N SER A 110 15.34 -7.40 -6.27
CA SER A 110 14.14 -7.83 -6.97
C SER A 110 14.10 -9.35 -7.06
N ILE A 111 12.89 -9.91 -7.06
CA ILE A 111 12.59 -11.30 -7.34
C ILE A 111 11.80 -11.32 -8.64
N VAL A 112 12.34 -11.98 -9.66
CA VAL A 112 11.63 -12.19 -10.93
C VAL A 112 10.86 -13.49 -10.81
N VAL A 113 9.54 -13.44 -10.96
CA VAL A 113 8.74 -14.66 -10.94
C VAL A 113 8.97 -15.42 -12.26
N PRO A 114 9.20 -16.74 -12.23
CA PRO A 114 9.38 -17.54 -13.44
C PRO A 114 8.16 -17.47 -14.36
N SER A 115 8.42 -17.42 -15.67
CA SER A 115 7.36 -17.41 -16.67
C SER A 115 6.45 -18.64 -16.58
N GLY A 116 5.14 -18.42 -16.72
CA GLY A 116 4.13 -19.47 -16.59
C GLY A 116 3.67 -19.74 -15.16
N THR A 117 4.17 -18.99 -14.18
CA THR A 117 3.54 -18.93 -12.85
C THR A 117 2.16 -18.31 -13.00
N SER A 118 1.14 -18.88 -12.36
CA SER A 118 -0.23 -18.34 -12.38
C SER A 118 -0.61 -17.88 -10.98
N GLY A 119 -1.18 -16.68 -10.87
CA GLY A 119 -1.69 -16.15 -9.60
C GLY A 119 -0.59 -15.68 -8.66
N VAL A 120 0.22 -14.71 -9.11
CA VAL A 120 1.21 -14.05 -8.25
C VAL A 120 0.50 -12.99 -7.44
N GLU A 121 0.58 -13.11 -6.12
CA GLU A 121 0.03 -12.14 -5.18
C GLU A 121 1.10 -11.83 -4.11
N VAL A 122 1.04 -10.62 -3.54
CA VAL A 122 1.80 -10.26 -2.34
C VAL A 122 0.81 -10.02 -1.20
N ALA A 123 1.01 -10.71 -0.08
CA ALA A 123 0.17 -10.62 1.11
C ALA A 123 1.02 -10.67 2.38
N PHE A 124 0.47 -10.18 3.49
CA PHE A 124 1.09 -10.18 4.82
C PHE A 124 0.28 -11.02 5.80
#